data_AF-A0A1N6EPJ1-F1
#
_entry.id   AF-A0A1N6EPJ1-F1
#
_cell.length_a   1.000
_cell.length_b   1.000
_cell.length_c   1.000
_cell.angle_alpha   90.00
_cell.angle_beta   90.00
_cell.angle_gamma   90.00
#
_symmetry.space_group_name_H-M   'P 1'
#
loop_
_entity.id
_entity.type
_entity.pdbx_description
1 polymer ?
#
loop_
_entity_poly.entity_id
_entity_poly.type
_entity_poly.pdbx_seq_one_letter_code
_entity_poly.pdbx_strand_id
1 'polypeptide(L)'
;MNCYNCGVILNRKNRSVEHIINASIGGFRKGYNLLCAPCNKAFGRTIDFDLGRQLGVFGRLLNIPLDRGAHSLSSEIGVIDCDRAIAKIGLNYYLSKGYAKAYIGPVRDFVRGGAEPVSYYYLPASDIHEEDEVSHIIHLHGGGGVLYAYIELFNMLNRVIIFSMDYAGEDIHVTYCRDVVHNRELAKGVDFRLGRKELEGLRVASDLRGEGLRVASDMRDEGLRVMEASPVRYERLIRLIERRRGSTGA
;
A
#
# COMPACT_ATOMS: atom_id res chain seq x y z
N MET A 1 -24.69 -5.52 4.02
CA MET A 1 -23.45 -4.73 3.79
C MET A 1 -23.28 -4.52 2.30
N ASN A 2 -22.90 -3.32 1.85
CA ASN A 2 -22.82 -2.98 0.43
C ASN A 2 -21.37 -2.97 -0.06
N CYS A 3 -21.16 -3.36 -1.32
CA CYS A 3 -19.90 -3.20 -2.04
C CYS A 3 -19.46 -1.74 -1.96
N TYR A 4 -18.27 -1.45 -1.41
CA TYR A 4 -17.84 -0.06 -1.31
C TYR A 4 -17.63 0.57 -2.69
N ASN A 5 -17.36 -0.23 -3.73
CA ASN A 5 -17.10 0.27 -5.06
C ASN A 5 -18.35 0.54 -5.91
N CYS A 6 -19.42 -0.26 -5.84
CA CYS A 6 -20.60 -0.02 -6.70
C CYS A 6 -21.91 0.12 -5.92
N GLY A 7 -21.88 0.03 -4.59
CA GLY A 7 -23.07 0.17 -3.75
C GLY A 7 -24.00 -1.05 -3.75
N VAL A 8 -23.77 -2.06 -4.60
CA VAL A 8 -24.63 -3.27 -4.62
C VAL A 8 -24.62 -3.98 -3.26
N ILE A 9 -25.79 -4.44 -2.83
CA ILE A 9 -25.94 -5.23 -1.60
C ILE A 9 -25.19 -6.56 -1.78
N LEU A 10 -24.31 -6.88 -0.83
CA LEU A 10 -23.55 -8.12 -0.82
C LEU A 10 -24.35 -9.25 -0.20
N ASN A 11 -24.31 -10.40 -0.86
CA ASN A 11 -24.91 -11.66 -0.44
C ASN A 11 -23.94 -12.82 -0.73
N ARG A 12 -24.32 -14.05 -0.36
CA ARG A 12 -23.47 -15.23 -0.53
C ARG A 12 -23.07 -15.52 -1.99
N LYS A 13 -23.86 -15.08 -2.97
CA LYS A 13 -23.64 -15.35 -4.40
C LYS A 13 -22.72 -14.32 -5.06
N ASN A 14 -22.74 -13.06 -4.61
CA ASN A 14 -22.00 -11.98 -5.28
C ASN A 14 -20.80 -11.43 -4.49
N ARG A 15 -20.66 -11.76 -3.19
CA ARG A 15 -19.52 -11.31 -2.38
C ARG A 15 -18.22 -11.96 -2.86
N SER A 16 -17.12 -11.23 -2.81
CA SER A 16 -15.79 -11.77 -3.02
C SER A 16 -14.97 -11.83 -1.74
N VAL A 17 -13.93 -12.67 -1.76
CA VAL A 17 -12.85 -12.65 -0.79
C VAL A 17 -11.73 -11.78 -1.36
N GLU A 18 -11.39 -10.72 -0.64
CA GLU A 18 -10.37 -9.75 -1.04
C GLU A 18 -9.10 -10.00 -0.23
N HIS A 19 -7.92 -9.94 -0.83
CA HIS A 19 -6.71 -9.83 -0.02
C HIS A 19 -6.49 -8.35 0.30
N ILE A 20 -6.22 -8.02 1.57
CA ILE A 20 -6.02 -6.62 1.98
C ILE A 20 -4.82 -6.03 1.25
N ILE A 21 -3.70 -6.75 1.24
CA ILE A 21 -2.54 -6.52 0.36
C ILE A 21 -2.58 -7.58 -0.74
N ASN A 22 -2.20 -7.24 -1.97
CA ASN A 22 -2.28 -8.19 -3.09
C ASN A 22 -1.46 -9.47 -2.82
N ALA A 23 -2.07 -10.62 -3.11
CA ALA A 23 -1.42 -11.92 -2.95
C ALA A 23 -0.14 -12.03 -3.80
N SER A 24 -0.09 -11.42 -4.98
CA SER A 24 1.07 -11.43 -5.88
C SER A 24 2.33 -10.78 -5.30
N ILE A 25 2.19 -9.98 -4.25
CA ILE A 25 3.30 -9.31 -3.57
C ILE A 25 3.49 -9.80 -2.13
N GLY A 26 2.91 -10.96 -1.75
CA GLY A 26 3.06 -11.53 -0.40
C GLY A 26 1.96 -11.12 0.59
N GLY A 27 0.85 -10.56 0.11
CA GLY A 27 -0.31 -10.30 0.93
C GLY A 27 -1.05 -11.59 1.35
N PHE A 28 -1.44 -11.67 2.62
CA PHE A 28 -2.04 -12.88 3.20
C PHE A 28 -3.38 -12.64 3.90
N ARG A 29 -3.53 -11.51 4.62
CA ARG A 29 -4.80 -11.19 5.28
C ARG A 29 -5.91 -10.96 4.26
N LYS A 30 -7.06 -11.56 4.54
CA LYS A 30 -8.26 -11.51 3.70
C LYS A 30 -9.36 -10.69 4.37
N GLY A 31 -10.04 -9.86 3.58
CA GLY A 31 -11.25 -9.14 3.94
C GLY A 31 -12.48 -9.79 3.31
N TYR A 32 -13.58 -9.79 4.06
CA TYR A 32 -14.87 -10.29 3.62
C TYR A 32 -15.88 -9.14 3.57
N ASN A 33 -16.88 -9.26 2.70
CA ASN A 33 -17.98 -8.28 2.58
C ASN A 33 -17.52 -6.85 2.23
N LEU A 34 -16.39 -6.71 1.54
CA LEU A 34 -15.86 -5.42 1.07
C LEU A 34 -16.33 -5.08 -0.35
N LEU A 35 -16.15 -6.03 -1.26
CA LEU A 35 -16.43 -5.90 -2.69
C LEU A 35 -17.37 -7.01 -3.17
N CYS A 36 -18.08 -6.71 -4.25
CA CYS A 36 -18.70 -7.74 -5.06
C CYS A 36 -17.66 -8.33 -6.04
N ALA A 37 -17.89 -9.56 -6.48
CA ALA A 37 -17.00 -10.28 -7.39
C ALA A 37 -16.69 -9.50 -8.69
N PRO A 38 -17.64 -8.81 -9.35
CA PRO A 38 -17.33 -7.98 -10.50
C PRO A 38 -16.33 -6.86 -10.21
N CYS A 39 -16.53 -6.09 -9.13
CA CYS A 39 -15.64 -4.97 -8.78
C CYS A 39 -14.25 -5.46 -8.38
N ASN A 40 -14.17 -6.52 -7.56
CA ASN A 40 -12.89 -7.14 -7.21
C ASN A 40 -12.15 -7.61 -8.47
N LYS A 41 -12.83 -8.32 -9.38
CA LYS A 41 -12.23 -8.78 -10.64
C LYS A 41 -11.78 -7.62 -11.54
N ALA A 42 -12.51 -6.50 -11.56
CA ALA A 42 -12.13 -5.31 -12.31
C ALA A 42 -10.86 -4.66 -11.75
N PHE A 43 -10.76 -4.47 -10.43
CA PHE A 43 -9.52 -4.02 -9.79
C PHE A 43 -8.37 -5.00 -10.00
N GLY A 44 -8.66 -6.30 -9.92
CA GLY A 44 -7.74 -7.41 -10.19
C GLY A 44 -7.11 -7.39 -11.59
N ARG A 45 -7.78 -6.77 -12.57
CA ARG A 45 -7.33 -6.63 -13.97
C ARG A 45 -6.74 -5.26 -14.28
N THR A 46 -6.75 -4.34 -13.32
CA THR A 46 -6.31 -2.95 -13.50
C THR A 46 -5.29 -2.62 -12.41
N ILE A 47 -5.65 -1.81 -11.41
CA ILE A 47 -4.73 -1.30 -10.39
C ILE A 47 -4.00 -2.41 -9.62
N ASP A 48 -4.65 -3.54 -9.35
CA ASP A 48 -4.00 -4.65 -8.63
C ASP A 48 -2.99 -5.39 -9.50
N PHE A 49 -3.31 -5.53 -10.79
CA PHE A 49 -2.43 -6.15 -11.78
C PHE A 49 -1.17 -5.29 -11.95
N ASP A 50 -1.36 -3.97 -12.03
CA ASP A 50 -0.31 -2.97 -12.13
C ASP A 50 0.64 -2.97 -10.92
N LEU A 51 0.10 -3.00 -9.70
CA LEU A 51 0.89 -3.18 -8.48
C LEU A 51 1.68 -4.49 -8.48
N GLY A 52 1.04 -5.58 -8.90
CA GLY A 52 1.68 -6.89 -9.01
C GLY A 52 2.79 -6.92 -10.06
N ARG A 53 2.62 -6.19 -11.17
CA ARG A 53 3.62 -6.04 -12.23
C ARG A 53 4.83 -5.25 -11.73
N GLN A 54 4.61 -4.13 -11.03
CA GLN A 54 5.69 -3.28 -10.55
C GLN A 54 6.50 -3.93 -9.41
N LEU A 55 5.84 -4.52 -8.42
CA LEU A 55 6.51 -5.00 -7.19
C LEU A 55 6.71 -6.52 -7.14
N GLY A 56 6.11 -7.28 -8.08
CA GLY A 56 6.21 -8.74 -8.11
C GLY A 56 7.64 -9.26 -8.23
N VAL A 57 8.54 -8.48 -8.86
CA VAL A 57 9.96 -8.81 -8.98
C VAL A 57 10.63 -8.98 -7.61
N PHE A 58 10.32 -8.15 -6.63
CA PHE A 58 10.89 -8.26 -5.29
C PHE A 58 10.47 -9.55 -4.60
N GLY A 59 9.19 -9.91 -4.71
CA GLY A 59 8.71 -11.16 -4.14
C GLY A 59 9.38 -12.40 -4.75
N ARG A 60 9.60 -12.38 -6.07
CA ARG A 60 10.37 -13.44 -6.75
C ARG A 60 11.81 -13.49 -6.26
N LEU A 61 12.49 -12.35 -6.21
CA LEU A 61 13.91 -12.27 -5.84
C LEU A 61 14.16 -12.70 -4.38
N LEU A 62 13.21 -12.41 -3.50
CA LEU A 62 13.27 -12.78 -2.07
C LEU A 62 12.77 -14.21 -1.80
N ASN A 63 12.23 -14.89 -2.81
CA ASN A 63 11.56 -16.19 -2.70
C ASN A 63 10.43 -16.17 -1.65
N ILE A 64 9.54 -15.18 -1.76
CA ILE A 64 8.43 -15.01 -0.81
C ILE A 64 7.35 -16.09 -1.05
N PRO A 65 6.89 -16.78 0.00
CA PRO A 65 5.75 -17.68 -0.13
C PRO A 65 4.46 -16.89 -0.37
N LEU A 66 3.66 -17.37 -1.32
CA LEU A 66 2.36 -16.78 -1.65
C LEU A 66 1.21 -17.65 -1.15
N ASP A 67 0.12 -17.01 -0.69
CA ASP A 67 -1.15 -17.72 -0.41
C ASP A 67 -1.73 -18.36 -1.68
N ARG A 68 -1.52 -17.70 -2.84
CA ARG A 68 -1.92 -18.19 -4.16
C ARG A 68 -1.19 -17.45 -5.28
N GLY A 69 -1.17 -18.06 -6.46
CA GLY A 69 -0.61 -17.47 -7.67
C GLY A 69 0.91 -17.56 -7.73
N ALA A 70 1.51 -16.71 -8.56
CA ALA A 70 2.96 -16.62 -8.74
C ALA A 70 3.37 -15.15 -8.83
N HIS A 71 4.62 -14.86 -8.52
CA HIS A 71 5.20 -13.53 -8.73
C HIS A 71 5.34 -13.22 -10.22
N SER A 72 4.83 -12.05 -10.61
CA SER A 72 4.93 -11.54 -11.98
C SER A 72 6.39 -11.39 -12.42
N LEU A 73 6.63 -11.69 -13.70
CA LEU A 73 7.84 -11.31 -14.43
C LEU A 73 7.45 -10.15 -15.33
N SER A 74 7.92 -8.94 -15.05
CA SER A 74 8.01 -7.95 -16.12
C SER A 74 9.45 -7.51 -16.29
N SER A 75 9.94 -7.69 -17.50
CA SER A 75 11.16 -7.06 -18.03
C SER A 75 10.92 -5.60 -18.42
N GLU A 76 9.65 -5.18 -18.48
CA GLU A 76 9.27 -3.78 -18.68
C GLU A 76 9.29 -3.06 -17.33
N ILE A 77 10.37 -2.32 -17.08
CA ILE A 77 10.44 -1.28 -16.04
C ILE A 77 9.67 -0.07 -16.59
N GLY A 78 8.37 -0.24 -16.80
CA GLY A 78 7.45 0.87 -17.02
C GLY A 78 7.13 1.50 -15.68
N VAL A 79 7.15 2.83 -15.59
CA VAL A 79 6.65 3.56 -14.42
C VAL A 79 5.14 3.37 -14.38
N ILE A 80 4.66 2.52 -13.47
CA ILE A 80 3.24 2.25 -13.29
C ILE A 80 2.82 2.94 -12.00
N ASP A 81 1.87 3.88 -12.10
CA ASP A 81 1.26 4.49 -10.92
C ASP A 81 0.45 3.42 -10.16
N CYS A 82 0.93 3.11 -8.97
CA CYS A 82 0.32 2.14 -8.06
C CYS A 82 -0.44 2.79 -6.90
N ASP A 83 -0.53 4.12 -6.83
CA ASP A 83 -1.13 4.83 -5.70
C ASP A 83 -2.59 4.43 -5.48
N ARG A 84 -3.35 4.20 -6.56
CA ARG A 84 -4.72 3.71 -6.46
C ARG A 84 -4.80 2.32 -5.81
N ALA A 85 -3.86 1.43 -6.13
CA ALA A 85 -3.80 0.11 -5.53
C ALA A 85 -3.38 0.20 -4.05
N ILE A 86 -2.44 1.08 -3.71
CA ILE A 86 -1.99 1.30 -2.33
C ILE A 86 -3.09 1.93 -1.48
N ALA A 87 -3.81 2.92 -2.01
CA ALA A 87 -4.99 3.49 -1.39
C ALA A 87 -6.08 2.42 -1.14
N LYS A 88 -6.26 1.49 -2.09
CA LYS A 88 -7.16 0.35 -1.93
C LYS A 88 -6.74 -0.57 -0.77
N ILE A 89 -5.43 -0.79 -0.55
CA ILE A 89 -4.93 -1.56 0.61
C ILE A 89 -5.39 -0.90 1.91
N GLY A 90 -5.15 0.40 2.07
CA GLY A 90 -5.58 1.16 3.25
C GLY A 90 -7.10 1.12 3.45
N LEU A 91 -7.87 1.35 2.37
CA LEU A 91 -9.33 1.31 2.39
C LEU A 91 -9.88 -0.06 2.80
N ASN A 92 -9.33 -1.13 2.23
CA ASN A 92 -9.71 -2.50 2.56
C ASN A 92 -9.42 -2.81 4.02
N TYR A 93 -8.25 -2.43 4.53
CA TYR A 93 -7.90 -2.67 5.92
C TYR A 93 -8.82 -1.92 6.89
N TYR A 94 -9.05 -0.62 6.64
CA TYR A 94 -9.97 0.21 7.43
C TYR A 94 -11.37 -0.41 7.51
N LEU A 95 -11.94 -0.78 6.36
CA LEU A 95 -13.26 -1.41 6.31
C LEU A 95 -13.28 -2.81 6.93
N SER A 96 -12.19 -3.58 6.83
CA SER A 96 -12.09 -4.92 7.44
C SER A 96 -12.15 -4.88 8.97
N LYS A 97 -11.77 -3.76 9.58
CA LYS A 97 -11.85 -3.52 11.02
C LYS A 97 -13.24 -3.09 11.49
N GLY A 98 -14.17 -2.82 10.56
CA GLY A 98 -15.54 -2.42 10.88
C GLY A 98 -15.74 -0.93 11.15
N TYR A 99 -14.73 -0.09 10.84
CA TYR A 99 -14.81 1.36 11.07
C TYR A 99 -15.84 2.06 10.16
N ALA A 100 -16.23 3.27 10.58
CA ALA A 100 -17.34 4.02 10.02
C ALA A 100 -17.12 4.43 8.55
N LYS A 101 -18.12 4.15 7.70
CA LYS A 101 -18.05 4.46 6.26
C LYS A 101 -18.11 5.95 5.92
N ALA A 102 -18.41 6.82 6.89
CA ALA A 102 -18.52 8.26 6.66
C ALA A 102 -17.21 8.88 6.12
N TYR A 103 -16.05 8.30 6.46
CA TYR A 103 -14.74 8.86 6.14
C TYR A 103 -14.07 8.26 4.90
N ILE A 104 -14.71 7.33 4.18
CA ILE A 104 -14.06 6.62 3.07
C ILE A 104 -14.24 7.29 1.71
N GLY A 105 -15.09 8.32 1.61
CA GLY A 105 -15.48 8.95 0.34
C GLY A 105 -14.30 9.32 -0.55
N PRO A 106 -13.37 10.17 -0.06
CA PRO A 106 -12.20 10.59 -0.83
C PRO A 106 -11.35 9.40 -1.33
N VAL A 107 -11.01 8.47 -0.44
CA VAL A 107 -10.17 7.30 -0.79
C VAL A 107 -10.89 6.36 -1.76
N ARG A 108 -12.18 6.11 -1.56
CA ARG A 108 -13.01 5.29 -2.47
C ARG A 108 -13.02 5.89 -3.87
N ASP A 109 -13.20 7.20 -3.97
CA ASP A 109 -13.33 7.89 -5.25
C ASP A 109 -11.96 7.95 -5.96
N PHE A 110 -10.86 8.14 -5.23
CA PHE A 110 -9.51 7.99 -5.76
C PHE A 110 -9.22 6.58 -6.28
N VAL A 111 -9.61 5.54 -5.53
CA VAL A 111 -9.47 4.13 -5.96
C VAL A 111 -10.25 3.86 -7.26
N ARG A 112 -11.45 4.45 -7.42
CA ARG A 112 -12.23 4.38 -8.68
C ARG A 112 -11.55 5.07 -9.85
N GLY A 113 -10.77 6.11 -9.58
CA GLY A 113 -10.06 6.94 -10.56
C GLY A 113 -10.78 8.27 -10.80
N GLY A 114 -10.00 9.28 -11.20
CA GLY A 114 -10.52 10.61 -11.55
C GLY A 114 -10.87 11.52 -10.37
N ALA A 115 -10.33 11.25 -9.18
CA ALA A 115 -10.48 12.10 -8.01
C ALA A 115 -9.12 12.70 -7.57
N GLU A 116 -9.18 13.70 -6.70
CA GLU A 116 -8.00 14.31 -6.08
C GLU A 116 -7.09 13.26 -5.44
N PRO A 117 -5.75 13.43 -5.54
CA PRO A 117 -4.80 12.54 -4.87
C PRO A 117 -5.06 12.51 -3.36
N VAL A 118 -5.01 11.30 -2.80
CA VAL A 118 -5.03 11.07 -1.34
C VAL A 118 -3.79 10.32 -0.85
N SER A 119 -2.92 9.90 -1.78
CA SER A 119 -1.72 9.11 -1.54
C SER A 119 -0.51 10.03 -1.63
N TYR A 120 0.33 10.03 -0.59
CA TYR A 120 1.49 10.90 -0.51
C TYR A 120 2.71 10.13 -0.03
N TYR A 121 3.87 10.42 -0.61
CA TYR A 121 5.13 9.85 -0.13
C TYR A 121 5.43 10.31 1.30
N TYR A 122 5.81 9.38 2.16
CA TYR A 122 6.25 9.67 3.53
C TYR A 122 7.27 8.63 4.00
N LEU A 123 8.47 9.08 4.34
CA LEU A 123 9.51 8.24 4.90
C LEU A 123 9.62 8.49 6.41
N PRO A 124 9.38 7.48 7.27
CA PRO A 124 9.60 7.64 8.70
C PRO A 124 11.07 7.92 9.02
N ALA A 125 11.30 8.72 10.06
CA ALA A 125 12.64 9.09 10.51
C ALA A 125 13.44 7.89 11.06
N SER A 126 12.75 6.94 11.70
CA SER A 126 13.36 5.71 12.22
C SER A 126 13.06 4.52 11.31
N ASP A 127 14.09 3.69 11.10
CA ASP A 127 13.93 2.35 10.54
C ASP A 127 13.56 1.40 11.70
N ILE A 128 12.45 0.68 11.54
CA ILE A 128 11.90 -0.23 12.55
C ILE A 128 12.10 -1.70 12.16
N HIS A 129 12.83 -2.00 11.08
CA HIS A 129 13.04 -3.35 10.56
C HIS A 129 14.32 -3.99 11.09
N GLU A 130 14.26 -5.28 11.41
CA GLU A 130 15.43 -6.11 11.74
C GLU A 130 16.25 -6.48 10.49
N GLU A 131 17.56 -6.74 10.62
CA GLU A 131 18.49 -6.81 9.48
C GLU A 131 18.01 -7.69 8.31
N ASP A 132 17.48 -8.88 8.62
CA ASP A 132 17.00 -9.87 7.65
C ASP A 132 15.48 -9.86 7.42
N GLU A 133 14.80 -8.82 7.89
CA GLU A 133 13.35 -8.66 7.78
C GLU A 133 12.97 -7.85 6.54
N VAL A 134 12.02 -8.37 5.76
CA VAL A 134 11.28 -7.59 4.76
C VAL A 134 9.82 -7.66 5.12
N SER A 135 9.20 -6.50 5.31
CA SER A 135 7.84 -6.40 5.81
C SER A 135 6.94 -5.57 4.93
N HIS A 136 5.65 -5.93 5.01
CA HIS A 136 4.56 -5.03 4.68
C HIS A 136 3.93 -4.51 5.95
N ILE A 137 3.65 -3.21 6.01
CA ILE A 137 3.00 -2.56 7.14
C ILE A 137 1.78 -1.79 6.65
N ILE A 138 0.71 -1.91 7.43
CA ILE A 138 -0.47 -1.04 7.37
C ILE A 138 -0.69 -0.49 8.78
N HIS A 139 -0.57 0.80 8.96
CA HIS A 139 -0.89 1.48 10.21
C HIS A 139 -2.06 2.43 10.00
N LEU A 140 -3.13 2.27 10.78
CA LEU A 140 -4.25 3.20 10.80
C LEU A 140 -4.12 4.10 12.02
N HIS A 141 -4.22 5.41 11.78
CA HIS A 141 -4.28 6.43 12.79
C HIS A 141 -5.54 7.27 12.58
N GLY A 142 -6.36 7.38 13.62
CA GLY A 142 -7.51 8.27 13.71
C GLY A 142 -7.49 8.95 15.06
N GLY A 143 -7.41 10.28 15.09
CA GLY A 143 -7.23 11.04 16.32
C GLY A 143 -6.76 12.46 16.01
N GLY A 144 -6.90 13.39 16.95
CA GLY A 144 -6.45 14.77 16.75
C GLY A 144 -7.09 15.49 15.55
N GLY A 145 -8.28 15.07 15.13
CA GLY A 145 -9.00 15.65 13.99
C GLY A 145 -8.64 15.07 12.62
N VAL A 146 -7.76 14.06 12.54
CA VAL A 146 -7.31 13.47 11.26
C VAL A 146 -7.49 11.96 11.24
N LEU A 147 -7.64 11.39 10.04
CA LEU A 147 -7.66 9.96 9.78
C LEU A 147 -6.80 9.65 8.56
N TYR A 148 -5.84 8.76 8.72
CA TYR A 148 -4.99 8.29 7.63
C TYR A 148 -4.57 6.83 7.81
N ALA A 149 -4.08 6.24 6.71
CA ALA A 149 -3.35 4.99 6.72
C ALA A 149 -1.91 5.23 6.27
N TYR A 150 -0.94 4.78 7.05
CA TYR A 150 0.42 4.60 6.56
C TYR A 150 0.57 3.19 5.98
N ILE A 151 1.08 3.10 4.75
CA ILE A 151 1.36 1.85 4.04
C ILE A 151 2.85 1.79 3.73
N GLU A 152 3.45 0.65 4.04
CA GLU A 152 4.82 0.31 3.65
C GLU A 152 4.83 -1.05 2.98
N LEU A 153 5.44 -1.13 1.80
CA LEU A 153 5.62 -2.39 1.06
C LEU A 153 7.10 -2.65 0.83
N PHE A 154 7.54 -3.87 1.16
CA PHE A 154 8.94 -4.32 1.02
C PHE A 154 9.97 -3.40 1.70
N ASN A 155 9.60 -2.77 2.82
CA ASN A 155 10.40 -1.74 3.51
C ASN A 155 10.76 -0.51 2.66
N MET A 156 10.27 -0.38 1.43
CA MET A 156 10.75 0.62 0.47
C MET A 156 9.67 1.57 -0.03
N LEU A 157 8.49 1.02 -0.34
CA LEU A 157 7.42 1.84 -0.88
C LEU A 157 6.55 2.31 0.28
N ASN A 158 6.79 3.55 0.70
CA ASN A 158 6.08 4.19 1.79
C ASN A 158 5.08 5.23 1.28
N ARG A 159 3.84 5.17 1.78
CA ARG A 159 2.77 6.12 1.48
C ARG A 159 1.94 6.42 2.71
N VAL A 160 1.46 7.66 2.81
CA VAL A 160 0.35 8.07 3.67
C VAL A 160 -0.87 8.27 2.80
N ILE A 161 -1.96 7.58 3.15
CA ILE A 161 -3.27 7.67 2.52
C ILE A 161 -4.18 8.48 3.45
N ILE A 162 -4.51 9.71 3.08
CA ILE A 162 -5.36 10.58 3.88
C ILE A 162 -6.83 10.22 3.63
N PHE A 163 -7.54 9.79 4.68
CA PHE A 163 -8.98 9.53 4.60
C PHE A 163 -9.79 10.78 4.90
N SER A 164 -9.41 11.52 5.95
CA SER A 164 -10.13 12.70 6.38
C SER A 164 -9.21 13.65 7.13
N MET A 165 -9.31 14.93 6.81
CA MET A 165 -8.74 16.03 7.59
C MET A 165 -9.74 16.57 8.62
N ASP A 166 -10.94 16.01 8.73
CA ASP A 166 -12.00 16.44 9.64
C ASP A 166 -12.58 15.21 10.37
N TYR A 167 -11.68 14.36 10.86
CA TYR A 167 -12.05 13.13 11.54
C TYR A 167 -12.60 13.43 12.94
N ALA A 168 -13.78 12.91 13.23
CA ALA A 168 -14.47 13.07 14.52
C ALA A 168 -14.93 11.72 15.10
N GLY A 169 -14.35 10.62 14.61
CA GLY A 169 -14.64 9.28 15.12
C GLY A 169 -13.81 8.94 16.35
N GLU A 170 -13.93 7.70 16.80
CA GLU A 170 -13.14 7.17 17.92
C GLU A 170 -11.64 7.14 17.61
N ASP A 171 -10.81 7.14 18.65
CA ASP A 171 -9.36 6.98 18.49
C ASP A 171 -9.04 5.63 17.84
N ILE A 172 -8.30 5.68 16.73
CA ILE A 172 -7.82 4.51 15.99
C ILE A 172 -6.30 4.52 16.07
N HIS A 173 -5.73 3.44 16.59
CA HIS A 173 -4.29 3.20 16.58
C HIS A 173 -4.04 1.70 16.43
N VAL A 174 -3.97 1.24 15.18
CA VAL A 174 -3.84 -0.19 14.89
C VAL A 174 -2.86 -0.44 13.75
N THR A 175 -1.93 -1.37 13.99
CA THR A 175 -0.90 -1.76 13.03
C THR A 175 -1.07 -3.21 12.65
N TYR A 176 -0.98 -3.50 11.36
CA TYR A 176 -0.71 -4.82 10.82
C TYR A 176 0.70 -4.81 10.22
N CYS A 177 1.56 -5.71 10.68
CA CYS A 177 2.90 -5.89 10.15
C CYS A 177 3.09 -7.38 9.84
N ARG A 178 3.60 -7.69 8.65
CA ARG A 178 3.95 -9.05 8.26
C ARG A 178 5.33 -9.06 7.64
N ASP A 179 6.20 -9.86 8.21
CA ASP A 179 7.44 -10.29 7.60
C ASP A 179 7.10 -11.26 6.47
N VAL A 180 7.31 -10.79 5.24
CA VAL A 180 6.97 -11.53 4.03
C VAL A 180 8.02 -12.56 3.67
N VAL A 181 9.25 -12.42 4.17
CA VAL A 181 10.33 -13.40 3.95
C VAL A 181 10.15 -14.61 4.87
N HIS A 182 9.88 -14.38 6.15
CA HIS A 182 9.66 -15.44 7.15
C HIS A 182 8.19 -15.84 7.30
N ASN A 183 7.30 -15.23 6.51
CA ASN A 183 5.87 -15.56 6.42
C ASN A 183 5.12 -15.51 7.77
N ARG A 184 5.43 -14.51 8.61
CA ARG A 184 4.87 -14.37 9.96
C ARG A 184 4.39 -12.95 10.23
N GLU A 185 3.34 -12.83 11.04
CA GLU A 185 2.92 -11.53 11.56
C GLU A 185 3.84 -11.09 12.69
N LEU A 186 4.19 -9.80 12.71
CA LEU A 186 5.04 -9.21 13.73
C LEU A 186 4.22 -8.21 14.56
N ALA A 187 4.43 -8.23 15.88
CA ALA A 187 3.94 -7.18 16.76
C ALA A 187 4.97 -6.05 16.77
N LYS A 188 4.70 -4.97 16.02
CA LYS A 188 5.56 -3.79 15.99
C LYS A 188 4.91 -2.60 16.68
N GLY A 189 5.65 -2.00 17.61
CA GLY A 189 5.36 -0.66 18.11
C GLY A 189 5.65 0.33 16.99
N VAL A 190 4.59 0.94 16.46
CA VAL A 190 4.68 1.94 15.40
C VAL A 190 4.11 3.23 15.97
N ASP A 191 4.94 4.26 16.06
CA ASP A 191 4.55 5.59 16.54
C ASP A 191 4.53 6.60 15.40
N PHE A 192 3.73 6.31 14.37
CA PHE A 192 3.45 7.27 13.32
C PHE A 192 2.30 8.14 13.79
N ARG A 193 2.60 9.29 14.39
CA ARG A 193 1.60 10.29 14.80
C ARG A 193 1.79 11.57 13.98
N LEU A 194 1.24 11.56 12.77
CA LEU A 194 1.20 12.73 11.91
C LEU A 194 -0.01 13.57 12.26
N GLY A 195 0.24 14.79 12.74
CA GLY A 195 -0.78 15.80 12.94
C GLY A 195 -1.20 16.47 11.64
N ARG A 196 -2.24 17.31 11.73
CA ARG A 196 -2.79 18.10 10.61
C ARG A 196 -1.71 18.83 9.81
N LYS A 197 -0.80 19.53 10.48
CA LYS A 197 0.26 20.32 9.83
C LYS A 197 1.20 19.47 9.00
N GLU A 198 1.58 18.29 9.48
CA GLU A 198 2.46 17.37 8.75
C GLU A 198 1.75 16.83 7.52
N LEU A 199 0.49 16.43 7.65
CA LEU A 199 -0.32 15.94 6.53
C LEU A 199 -0.55 17.02 5.46
N GLU A 200 -0.82 18.26 5.86
CA GLU A 200 -0.92 19.41 4.94
C GLU A 200 0.40 19.65 4.20
N GLY A 201 1.54 19.54 4.90
CA GLY A 201 2.87 19.63 4.29
C GLY A 201 3.12 18.56 3.22
N LEU A 202 2.61 17.33 3.42
CA LEU A 202 2.70 16.27 2.41
C LEU A 202 1.94 16.61 1.13
N ARG A 203 0.76 17.25 1.25
CA ARG A 203 -0.05 17.69 0.09
C ARG A 203 0.70 18.73 -0.72
N VAL A 204 1.18 19.80 -0.07
CA VAL A 204 1.92 20.88 -0.72
C VAL A 204 3.19 20.36 -1.41
N ALA A 205 3.95 19.48 -0.74
CA ALA A 205 5.16 18.89 -1.32
C ALA A 205 4.85 18.00 -2.54
N SER A 206 3.65 17.44 -2.63
CA SER A 206 3.17 16.69 -3.78
C SER A 206 2.77 17.61 -4.93
N ASP A 207 2.08 18.71 -4.63
CA ASP A 207 1.64 19.69 -5.64
C ASP A 207 2.84 20.36 -6.32
N LEU A 208 3.84 20.78 -5.54
CA LEU A 208 5.10 21.34 -6.06
C LEU A 208 5.87 20.34 -6.94
N ARG A 209 5.85 19.05 -6.56
CA ARG A 209 6.42 17.99 -7.40
C ARG A 209 5.62 17.79 -8.68
N GLY A 210 4.29 17.86 -8.62
CA GLY A 210 3.39 17.74 -9.76
C GLY A 210 3.54 18.90 -10.76
N GLU A 211 3.70 20.12 -10.28
CA GLU A 211 4.00 21.30 -11.11
C GLU A 211 5.38 21.20 -11.75
N GLY A 212 6.40 20.77 -11.00
CA GLY A 212 7.72 20.45 -11.55
C GLY A 212 7.69 19.32 -12.59
N LEU A 213 6.80 18.33 -12.43
CA LEU A 213 6.61 17.21 -13.36
C LEU A 213 5.94 17.64 -14.68
N ARG A 214 5.02 18.60 -14.63
CA ARG A 214 4.38 19.18 -15.82
C ARG A 214 5.36 19.97 -16.69
N VAL A 215 6.40 20.53 -16.08
CA VAL A 215 7.51 21.19 -16.78
C VAL A 215 8.55 20.16 -17.27
N ALA A 216 8.70 19.04 -16.56
CA ALA A 216 9.66 17.98 -16.85
C ALA A 216 9.07 16.78 -17.62
N SER A 217 8.00 16.98 -18.41
CA SER A 217 7.32 15.91 -19.14
C SER A 217 8.13 15.23 -20.26
N ASP A 218 9.43 15.53 -20.38
CA ASP A 218 10.34 14.89 -21.33
C ASP A 218 11.18 13.74 -20.76
N MET A 219 11.10 13.41 -19.46
CA MET A 219 11.80 12.22 -18.94
C MET A 219 11.00 11.37 -17.94
N ARG A 220 10.89 10.09 -18.33
CA ARG A 220 10.61 8.91 -17.52
C ARG A 220 11.43 8.95 -16.22
N ASP A 221 10.84 9.16 -15.04
CA ASP A 221 11.27 8.44 -13.83
C ASP A 221 10.51 8.79 -12.56
N GLU A 222 9.71 7.83 -12.09
CA GLU A 222 9.25 7.78 -10.71
C GLU A 222 9.71 6.48 -10.02
N GLY A 223 10.06 5.45 -10.81
CA GLY A 223 10.71 4.22 -10.35
C GLY A 223 12.12 4.47 -9.82
N LEU A 224 12.93 5.28 -10.52
CA LEU A 224 14.22 5.75 -10.02
C LEU A 224 14.04 6.63 -8.77
N ARG A 225 12.94 7.38 -8.64
CA ARG A 225 12.71 8.25 -7.49
C ARG A 225 12.36 7.49 -6.20
N VAL A 226 11.67 6.35 -6.27
CA VAL A 226 11.49 5.49 -5.07
C VAL A 226 12.84 4.93 -4.62
N MET A 227 13.72 4.60 -5.56
CA MET A 227 15.10 4.17 -5.28
C MET A 227 15.99 5.31 -4.76
N GLU A 228 15.81 6.54 -5.26
CA GLU A 228 16.53 7.75 -4.82
C GLU A 228 16.01 8.29 -3.48
N ALA A 229 14.74 8.08 -3.15
CA ALA A 229 14.14 8.63 -1.93
C ALA A 229 14.54 7.87 -0.66
N SER A 230 15.00 6.62 -0.77
CA SER A 230 15.70 5.92 0.32
C SER A 230 16.74 4.92 -0.20
N PRO A 231 17.91 5.40 -0.66
CA PRO A 231 18.96 4.54 -1.23
C PRO A 231 19.43 3.48 -0.23
N VAL A 232 19.48 3.85 1.06
CA VAL A 232 19.87 2.94 2.16
C VAL A 232 18.92 1.74 2.27
N ARG A 233 17.60 1.97 2.20
CA ARG A 233 16.61 0.90 2.30
C ARG A 233 16.61 0.03 1.04
N TYR A 234 16.80 0.63 -0.13
CA TYR A 234 16.98 -0.12 -1.38
C TYR A 234 18.22 -1.01 -1.33
N GLU A 235 19.38 -0.45 -0.99
CA GLU A 235 20.64 -1.21 -0.85
C GLU A 235 20.51 -2.36 0.14
N ARG A 236 19.85 -2.13 1.28
CA ARG A 236 19.59 -3.18 2.25
C ARG A 236 18.76 -4.31 1.66
N LEU A 237 17.71 -3.99 0.89
CA LEU A 237 16.91 -5.01 0.20
C LEU A 237 17.74 -5.79 -0.82
N ILE A 238 18.58 -5.11 -1.60
CA ILE A 238 19.47 -5.74 -2.59
C ILE A 238 20.47 -6.67 -1.90
N ARG A 239 21.13 -6.23 -0.83
CA ARG A 239 22.06 -7.08 -0.04
C ARG A 239 21.36 -8.33 0.48
N LEU A 240 20.11 -8.21 0.95
CA LEU A 240 19.34 -9.36 1.41
C LEU A 240 19.02 -10.33 0.27
N ILE A 241 18.63 -9.81 -0.90
CA ILE A 241 18.40 -10.62 -2.12
C ILE A 241 19.67 -11.38 -2.51
N GLU A 242 20.83 -10.72 -2.50
CA GLU A 242 22.12 -11.32 -2.83
C GLU A 242 22.50 -12.43 -1.82
N ARG A 243 22.37 -12.17 -0.51
CA ARG A 243 22.63 -13.17 0.55
C ARG A 243 21.75 -14.42 0.39
N ARG A 244 20.48 -14.25 0.05
CA ARG A 244 19.53 -15.36 -0.15
C ARG A 244 19.80 -16.17 -1.43
N ARG A 245 20.33 -15.52 -2.48
CA ARG A 245 20.76 -16.22 -3.69
C ARG A 245 22.03 -17.05 -3.49
N GLY A 246 22.99 -16.53 -2.72
CA GLY A 246 24.23 -17.23 -2.38
C GLY A 246 24.01 -18.47 -1.51
N SER A 247 22.95 -18.49 -0.69
CA SER A 247 22.61 -19.61 0.19
C SER A 247 21.80 -20.72 -0.49
N THR A 248 21.22 -20.47 -1.67
CA THR A 248 20.55 -21.50 -2.51
C THR A 248 21.48 -22.22 -3.49
N GLY A 249 22.78 -21.89 -3.48
CA GLY A 249 23.80 -22.45 -4.38
C GLY A 249 24.82 -23.38 -3.72
N ALA A 250 24.56 -23.86 -2.49
CA ALA A 250 25.39 -24.81 -1.74
C ALA A 250 24.59 -26.07 -1.39
#